data_AF-A0A6C2CA38-F1
#
_entry.id   AF-A0A6C2CA38-F1
#
_cell.length_a   1.000
_cell.length_b   1.000
_cell.length_c   1.000
_cell.angle_alpha   90.00
_cell.angle_beta   90.00
_cell.angle_gamma   90.00
#
_symmetry.space_group_name_H-M   'P 1'
#
loop_
_entity.id
_entity.type
_entity.pdbx_description
1 polymer ?
#
loop_
_entity_poly.entity_id
_entity_poly.type
_entity_poly.pdbx_seq_one_letter_code
_entity_poly.pdbx_strand_id
1 'polypeptide(L)'
;MTLYKQMILGLCIMFLSLCGANYVSANDLSTTPGDASTPGYVVDEDGKITGTVGAKYYNVNTWKDMFDTYKGVSSSGTQQVVFNLIGDVAGESSFGTGVAVVEGVGVTIRGNDYTLYAGNNATASSGIGRDNTAGFYSSSASTTNQTVLKLENAKVVNANANGIFPITSTATVQTNYHNVAYRNGPTNAGASPLRNDRGTIQLSGTNTFSIIEGSDDAGSDNQGEWIQGAYNVEVVSGTTTLTQSWGNDQPIYAYGNTGNTIKVHDNAKLVWNLDRTYTMYYDDGNSGPLVWDIGNNAAFIINGTEKTASRNSNWFMSTAFSAWTLNVGDNSEFKVKTGGGSINTDTFANGVVWNFGKDSKIEFDNLNTSRALVSGVPRTGSAMNVNDAESVTLKSAGSTVFSSTTNLPIKINGAGLRLHASTDYSGSNQTNDLWKRVTTGSTDGTFSSAAMTPTEYNSSDLNYLKTAKFIQWFKPTGMGINASDINRTFDVKLNELPLNGDWSDLIKGNAEMNLNFADDRGVSPNFEIQVSQLSNETVGATDYYWKNKGDDQEVLLTDNPLKIATINDDSNLPSNVTMTMAGGNYQFNYPENAGLLLKAKNSLKVQESENAKIQYAIVNGPGSD
;
A
#
# COMPACT_ATOMS: atom_id res chain seq x y z
N MET A 1 46.56 14.69 9.12
CA MET A 1 47.99 14.30 9.10
C MET A 1 48.25 13.57 10.42
N THR A 2 48.52 12.24 10.35
CA THR A 2 49.19 11.36 11.36
C THR A 2 48.63 11.31 12.79
N LEU A 3 48.39 10.18 13.49
CA LEU A 3 48.24 8.73 13.23
C LEU A 3 47.93 8.06 14.60
N TYR A 4 47.41 6.83 14.54
CA TYR A 4 47.48 5.71 15.50
C TYR A 4 46.41 5.42 16.57
N LYS A 5 45.71 4.31 16.26
CA LYS A 5 45.11 3.26 17.12
C LYS A 5 46.07 2.68 18.18
N GLN A 6 45.53 2.27 19.34
CA GLN A 6 45.76 0.98 20.04
C GLN A 6 44.69 0.84 21.15
N MET A 7 43.77 -0.14 21.10
CA MET A 7 43.82 -1.47 21.74
C MET A 7 44.00 -1.47 23.27
N ILE A 8 42.92 -1.80 24.00
CA ILE A 8 43.00 -2.61 25.23
C ILE A 8 41.98 -3.75 25.14
N LEU A 9 42.53 -4.94 25.28
CA LEU A 9 41.90 -6.26 25.36
C LEU A 9 41.42 -6.50 26.79
N GLY A 10 40.24 -7.12 26.95
CA GLY A 10 39.76 -7.67 28.22
C GLY A 10 39.15 -9.05 27.97
N LEU A 11 40.04 -10.05 27.92
CA LEU A 11 39.74 -11.47 27.77
C LEU A 11 39.55 -12.08 29.17
N CYS A 12 38.47 -12.84 29.40
CA CYS A 12 38.47 -13.88 30.42
C CYS A 12 37.75 -15.11 29.88
N ILE A 13 38.38 -16.25 30.14
CA ILE A 13 38.39 -17.46 29.34
C ILE A 13 37.90 -18.64 30.22
N MET A 14 37.22 -19.59 29.57
CA MET A 14 37.09 -21.03 29.85
C MET A 14 36.55 -21.53 31.20
N PHE A 15 35.51 -22.36 31.11
CA PHE A 15 35.69 -23.80 31.35
C PHE A 15 35.00 -24.63 30.25
N LEU A 16 35.73 -25.61 29.74
CA LEU A 16 35.40 -26.51 28.62
C LEU A 16 35.82 -27.90 29.09
N SER A 17 34.93 -28.90 28.99
CA SER A 17 35.20 -30.35 29.06
C SER A 17 33.88 -31.06 29.42
N LEU A 18 33.38 -32.12 28.77
CA LEU A 18 33.80 -32.95 27.63
C LEU A 18 32.63 -33.94 27.38
N CYS A 19 32.59 -34.50 26.16
CA CYS A 19 31.90 -35.73 25.73
C CYS A 19 30.41 -35.67 25.36
N GLY A 20 30.16 -35.93 24.06
CA GLY A 20 28.84 -36.36 23.56
C GLY A 20 28.43 -35.72 22.24
N ALA A 21 29.25 -35.84 21.19
CA ALA A 21 28.76 -35.65 19.84
C ALA A 21 27.71 -36.73 19.55
N ASN A 22 26.45 -36.35 19.44
CA ASN A 22 25.45 -37.08 18.66
C ASN A 22 24.91 -36.11 17.61
N TYR A 23 25.67 -35.97 16.53
CA TYR A 23 25.04 -35.79 15.24
C TYR A 23 24.18 -37.03 15.01
N VAL A 24 22.87 -36.92 15.16
CA VAL A 24 21.98 -37.88 14.51
C VAL A 24 22.00 -37.46 13.04
N SER A 25 22.93 -38.05 12.31
CA SER A 25 22.86 -38.16 10.87
C SER A 25 21.48 -38.66 10.48
N ALA A 26 20.97 -38.14 9.36
CA ALA A 26 19.80 -38.65 8.68
C ALA A 26 19.71 -40.17 8.82
N ASN A 27 18.68 -40.65 9.53
CA ASN A 27 18.20 -41.98 9.23
C ASN A 27 17.56 -41.86 7.85
N ASP A 28 18.39 -42.24 6.89
CA ASP A 28 18.01 -42.75 5.60
C ASP A 28 16.73 -43.59 5.72
N LEU A 29 15.60 -43.01 5.31
CA LEU A 29 14.32 -43.71 5.12
C LEU A 29 14.23 -44.28 3.69
N SER A 30 15.34 -44.45 2.96
CA SER A 30 15.32 -45.00 1.59
C SER A 30 15.05 -46.51 1.50
N THR A 31 14.70 -47.19 2.60
CA THR A 31 14.36 -48.62 2.54
C THR A 31 13.05 -48.96 3.24
N THR A 32 11.95 -48.43 2.71
CA THR A 32 10.70 -49.20 2.69
C THR A 32 10.25 -49.30 1.24
N PRO A 33 10.45 -50.44 0.57
CA PRO A 33 9.89 -50.68 -0.75
C PRO A 33 8.36 -50.65 -0.61
N GLY A 34 7.73 -49.58 -1.12
CA GLY A 34 6.30 -49.58 -1.36
C GLY A 34 6.01 -50.56 -2.49
N ASP A 35 5.57 -51.76 -2.11
CA ASP A 35 5.10 -52.79 -3.05
C ASP A 35 3.90 -52.26 -3.85
N ALA A 36 3.86 -52.63 -5.12
CA ALA A 36 2.92 -52.17 -6.11
C ALA A 36 1.55 -52.86 -5.96
N SER A 37 0.82 -52.56 -4.88
CA SER A 37 -0.63 -52.77 -4.80
C SER A 37 -1.20 -52.04 -3.57
N THR A 38 -1.69 -50.82 -3.76
CA THR A 38 -2.26 -49.92 -2.72
C THR A 38 -1.19 -49.32 -1.78
N PRO A 39 -1.01 -47.99 -1.72
CA PRO A 39 -0.16 -47.39 -0.70
C PRO A 39 -0.75 -47.68 0.69
N GLY A 40 -0.08 -48.50 1.48
CA GLY A 40 -0.41 -48.68 2.89
C GLY A 40 -0.31 -47.33 3.61
N TYR A 41 -1.28 -47.01 4.47
CA TYR A 41 -1.16 -45.81 5.30
C TYR A 41 -0.05 -46.00 6.35
N VAL A 42 0.58 -44.90 6.71
CA VAL A 42 1.49 -44.79 7.86
C VAL A 42 0.75 -44.07 8.99
N VAL A 43 1.04 -44.44 10.24
CA VAL A 43 0.54 -43.74 11.42
C VAL A 43 1.55 -42.67 11.81
N ASP A 44 1.09 -41.44 11.96
CA ASP A 44 1.88 -40.31 12.43
C ASP A 44 2.07 -40.39 13.94
N GLU A 45 3.12 -41.05 14.40
CA GLU A 45 3.34 -41.36 15.82
C GLU A 45 3.58 -40.13 16.70
N ASP A 46 4.08 -39.03 16.14
CA ASP A 46 4.41 -37.81 16.88
C ASP A 46 3.67 -36.55 16.39
N GLY A 47 2.84 -36.69 15.36
CA GLY A 47 2.03 -35.61 14.81
C GLY A 47 2.81 -34.67 13.90
N LYS A 48 4.06 -34.96 13.53
CA LYS A 48 4.88 -34.03 12.73
C LYS A 48 4.41 -33.87 11.28
N ILE A 49 3.75 -34.89 10.71
CA ILE A 49 3.34 -34.87 9.29
C ILE A 49 1.91 -34.34 9.12
N THR A 50 1.01 -34.83 9.96
CA THR A 50 -0.42 -34.55 9.92
C THR A 50 -0.81 -33.40 10.85
N GLY A 51 0.03 -33.09 11.85
CA GLY A 51 -0.32 -32.21 12.96
C GLY A 51 -1.09 -32.92 14.07
N THR A 52 -1.33 -34.23 13.97
CA THR A 52 -2.14 -34.99 14.92
C THR A 52 -1.51 -36.35 15.20
N VAL A 53 -1.12 -36.58 16.45
CA VAL A 53 -0.60 -37.86 16.92
C VAL A 53 -1.63 -38.97 16.66
N GLY A 54 -1.20 -40.06 16.02
CA GLY A 54 -2.01 -41.22 15.69
C GLY A 54 -2.83 -41.09 14.39
N ALA A 55 -2.76 -39.94 13.69
CA ALA A 55 -3.46 -39.78 12.42
C ALA A 55 -2.77 -40.57 11.29
N LYS A 56 -3.54 -40.93 10.27
CA LYS A 56 -3.04 -41.69 9.12
C LYS A 56 -2.61 -40.75 7.99
N TYR A 57 -1.51 -41.08 7.32
CA TYR A 57 -1.07 -40.42 6.09
C TYR A 57 -0.53 -41.44 5.08
N TYR A 58 -0.37 -41.00 3.83
CA TYR A 58 0.06 -41.84 2.72
C TYR A 58 1.26 -41.19 2.03
N ASN A 59 2.38 -41.91 1.95
CA ASN A 59 3.50 -41.48 1.12
C ASN A 59 3.18 -41.73 -0.34
N VAL A 60 3.31 -40.70 -1.18
CA VAL A 60 2.94 -40.74 -2.59
C VAL A 60 3.96 -40.00 -3.46
N ASN A 61 4.08 -40.43 -4.71
CA ASN A 61 4.92 -39.78 -5.72
C ASN A 61 4.26 -39.74 -7.12
N THR A 62 3.01 -40.18 -7.27
CA THR A 62 2.23 -40.08 -8.51
C THR A 62 0.83 -39.52 -8.25
N TRP A 63 0.20 -38.93 -9.26
CA TRP A 63 -1.21 -38.52 -9.19
C TRP A 63 -2.12 -39.73 -9.07
N LYS A 64 -1.81 -40.80 -9.80
CA LYS A 64 -2.55 -42.06 -9.75
C LYS A 64 -2.62 -42.63 -8.34
N ASP A 65 -1.52 -42.66 -7.59
CA ASP A 65 -1.50 -43.16 -6.21
C ASP A 65 -2.41 -42.33 -5.32
N MET A 66 -2.38 -41.00 -5.45
CA MET A 66 -3.25 -40.10 -4.70
C MET A 66 -4.73 -40.36 -5.00
N PHE A 67 -5.11 -40.45 -6.28
CA PHE A 67 -6.50 -40.65 -6.67
C PHE A 67 -7.03 -42.04 -6.28
N ASP A 68 -6.24 -43.09 -6.50
CA ASP A 68 -6.64 -44.46 -6.16
C ASP A 68 -6.76 -44.64 -4.64
N THR A 69 -5.85 -44.04 -3.88
CA THR A 69 -5.93 -44.01 -2.41
C THR A 69 -7.21 -43.32 -1.96
N TYR A 70 -7.52 -42.13 -2.49
CA TYR A 70 -8.73 -41.39 -2.10
C TYR A 70 -10.02 -42.16 -2.42
N LYS A 71 -10.09 -42.81 -3.61
CA LYS A 71 -11.23 -43.65 -4.00
C LYS A 71 -11.46 -44.84 -3.05
N GLY A 72 -10.40 -45.33 -2.41
CA GLY A 72 -10.45 -46.43 -1.45
C GLY A 72 -10.95 -46.04 -0.05
N VAL A 73 -11.09 -44.75 0.26
CA VAL A 73 -11.48 -44.27 1.59
C VAL A 73 -13.00 -44.33 1.77
N SER A 74 -13.47 -45.05 2.79
CA SER A 74 -14.86 -45.04 3.21
C SER A 74 -15.20 -43.79 4.04
N SER A 75 -16.35 -43.16 3.80
CA SER A 75 -16.84 -41.99 4.57
C SER A 75 -17.09 -42.26 6.05
N SER A 76 -17.12 -43.52 6.49
CA SER A 76 -17.24 -43.89 7.91
C SER A 76 -15.91 -43.66 8.64
N GLY A 77 -15.78 -42.51 9.31
CA GLY A 77 -14.72 -42.25 10.31
C GLY A 77 -13.47 -41.54 9.80
N THR A 78 -13.32 -41.31 8.48
CA THR A 78 -12.20 -40.52 7.93
C THR A 78 -12.67 -39.12 7.58
N GLN A 79 -12.15 -38.10 8.26
CA GLN A 79 -12.47 -36.70 7.98
C GLN A 79 -11.46 -36.05 7.01
N GLN A 80 -10.22 -36.55 6.98
CA GLN A 80 -9.14 -35.99 6.16
C GLN A 80 -8.21 -37.09 5.64
N VAL A 81 -7.92 -37.07 4.34
CA VAL A 81 -6.89 -37.92 3.71
C VAL A 81 -5.63 -37.09 3.54
N VAL A 82 -4.52 -37.51 4.16
CA VAL A 82 -3.25 -36.78 4.11
C VAL A 82 -2.26 -37.48 3.17
N PHE A 83 -1.89 -36.82 2.09
CA PHE A 83 -0.85 -37.21 1.16
C PHE A 83 0.46 -36.50 1.50
N ASN A 84 1.50 -37.27 1.75
CA ASN A 84 2.85 -36.79 2.03
C ASN A 84 3.73 -37.06 0.81
N LEU A 85 4.18 -36.00 0.13
CA LEU A 85 5.03 -36.16 -1.05
C LEU A 85 6.43 -36.59 -0.62
N ILE A 86 6.93 -37.66 -1.23
CA ILE A 86 8.30 -38.17 -1.03
C ILE A 86 9.24 -37.85 -2.20
N GLY A 87 8.73 -37.15 -3.21
CA GLY A 87 9.45 -36.72 -4.40
C GLY A 87 8.56 -35.86 -5.31
N ASP A 88 9.15 -35.34 -6.38
CA ASP A 88 8.39 -34.66 -7.44
C ASP A 88 7.35 -35.62 -8.06
N VAL A 89 6.16 -35.09 -8.33
CA VAL A 89 5.03 -35.81 -8.90
C VAL A 89 4.86 -35.39 -10.35
N ALA A 90 5.30 -36.24 -11.27
CA ALA A 90 5.18 -36.01 -12.70
C ALA A 90 3.70 -35.97 -13.13
N GLY A 91 3.40 -35.16 -14.15
CA GLY A 91 2.07 -35.14 -14.74
C GLY A 91 1.82 -36.42 -15.55
N GLU A 92 0.56 -36.83 -15.62
CA GLU A 92 0.17 -38.09 -16.23
C GLU A 92 -1.30 -38.06 -16.65
N SER A 93 -1.70 -38.98 -17.53
CA SER A 93 -3.06 -39.00 -18.08
C SER A 93 -4.17 -39.19 -17.03
N SER A 94 -3.85 -39.78 -15.87
CA SER A 94 -4.81 -39.93 -14.78
C SER A 94 -5.19 -38.59 -14.14
N PHE A 95 -4.34 -37.56 -14.27
CA PHE A 95 -4.67 -36.21 -13.81
C PHE A 95 -5.92 -35.66 -14.49
N GLY A 96 -6.04 -35.83 -15.81
CA GLY A 96 -7.16 -35.32 -16.60
C GLY A 96 -8.53 -35.94 -16.28
N THR A 97 -8.56 -37.13 -15.65
CA THR A 97 -9.81 -37.77 -15.21
C THR A 97 -10.14 -37.49 -13.74
N GLY A 98 -9.12 -37.23 -12.92
CA GLY A 98 -9.26 -36.78 -11.53
C GLY A 98 -10.05 -37.73 -10.63
N VAL A 99 -10.54 -37.17 -9.52
CA VAL A 99 -11.42 -37.86 -8.57
C VAL A 99 -12.40 -36.88 -7.93
N ALA A 100 -13.68 -37.27 -7.85
CA ALA A 100 -14.70 -36.49 -7.17
C ALA A 100 -14.48 -36.56 -5.65
N VAL A 101 -14.48 -35.41 -4.97
CA VAL A 101 -14.38 -35.37 -3.51
C VAL A 101 -15.69 -35.78 -2.86
N VAL A 102 -15.59 -36.55 -1.78
CA VAL A 102 -16.72 -37.06 -1.00
C VAL A 102 -17.05 -36.08 0.11
N GLU A 103 -18.35 -35.83 0.33
CA GLU A 103 -18.77 -34.90 1.38
C GLU A 103 -18.26 -35.34 2.77
N GLY A 104 -17.69 -34.37 3.50
CA GLY A 104 -17.09 -34.55 4.82
C GLY A 104 -15.72 -35.22 4.83
N VAL A 105 -15.15 -35.55 3.66
CA VAL A 105 -13.83 -36.19 3.54
C VAL A 105 -12.86 -35.28 2.79
N GLY A 106 -12.06 -34.52 3.54
CA GLY A 106 -11.09 -33.59 2.97
C GLY A 106 -9.82 -34.25 2.43
N VAL A 107 -9.00 -33.46 1.74
CA VAL A 107 -7.69 -33.84 1.19
C VAL A 107 -6.64 -32.87 1.70
N THR A 108 -5.49 -33.36 2.14
CA THR A 108 -4.31 -32.53 2.41
C THR A 108 -3.15 -33.07 1.62
N ILE A 109 -2.54 -32.26 0.76
CA ILE A 109 -1.29 -32.57 0.07
C ILE A 109 -0.17 -31.78 0.76
N ARG A 110 0.72 -32.49 1.46
CA ARG A 110 1.96 -31.96 2.04
C ARG A 110 3.06 -32.08 0.98
N GLY A 111 3.43 -30.96 0.37
CA GLY A 111 4.34 -30.91 -0.75
C GLY A 111 5.81 -31.14 -0.40
N ASN A 112 6.24 -30.84 0.83
CA ASN A 112 7.64 -30.95 1.26
C ASN A 112 8.63 -30.27 0.30
N ASP A 113 8.22 -29.13 -0.25
CA ASP A 113 8.93 -28.33 -1.27
C ASP A 113 9.17 -29.02 -2.63
N TYR A 114 8.59 -30.21 -2.84
CA TYR A 114 8.55 -30.91 -4.11
C TYR A 114 7.58 -30.26 -5.10
N THR A 115 7.75 -30.62 -6.37
CA THR A 115 6.99 -30.10 -7.50
C THR A 115 5.89 -31.07 -7.91
N LEU A 116 4.66 -30.55 -7.99
CA LEU A 116 3.50 -31.19 -8.61
C LEU A 116 3.35 -30.68 -10.04
N TYR A 117 3.46 -31.56 -11.02
CA TYR A 117 3.15 -31.24 -12.42
C TYR A 117 1.67 -31.55 -12.67
N ALA A 118 0.81 -30.53 -12.60
CA ALA A 118 -0.63 -30.65 -12.74
C ALA A 118 -1.04 -30.62 -14.23
N GLY A 119 -0.87 -31.75 -14.91
CA GLY A 119 -1.17 -31.89 -16.33
C GLY A 119 -1.12 -33.33 -16.83
N ASN A 120 -1.45 -33.53 -18.11
CA ASN A 120 -1.55 -34.86 -18.73
C ASN A 120 -0.21 -35.48 -19.16
N ASN A 121 0.88 -34.72 -19.07
CA ASN A 121 2.22 -35.18 -19.44
C ASN A 121 3.22 -34.86 -18.34
N ALA A 122 4.36 -35.56 -18.35
CA ALA A 122 5.34 -35.56 -17.25
C ALA A 122 5.76 -34.16 -16.78
N THR A 123 5.78 -33.19 -17.69
CA THR A 123 6.26 -31.83 -17.45
C THR A 123 5.15 -30.78 -17.36
N ALA A 124 3.87 -31.18 -17.41
CA ALA A 124 2.72 -30.28 -17.49
C ALA A 124 2.92 -29.17 -18.54
N SER A 125 3.32 -29.55 -19.76
CA SER A 125 3.59 -28.62 -20.86
C SER A 125 2.45 -28.49 -21.87
N SER A 126 1.37 -29.28 -21.71
CA SER A 126 0.20 -29.26 -22.57
C SER A 126 -1.03 -28.83 -21.79
N GLY A 127 -1.63 -27.70 -22.19
CA GLY A 127 -2.80 -27.12 -21.52
C GLY A 127 -4.05 -28.01 -21.61
N ILE A 128 -4.78 -28.05 -20.50
CA ILE A 128 -6.09 -28.68 -20.35
C ILE A 128 -7.10 -27.55 -20.17
N GLY A 129 -8.04 -27.43 -21.11
CA GLY A 129 -9.08 -26.40 -21.09
C GLY A 129 -10.11 -26.58 -19.98
N ARG A 130 -10.91 -25.56 -19.66
CA ARG A 130 -11.74 -25.48 -18.43
C ARG A 130 -12.86 -26.53 -18.29
N ASP A 131 -13.26 -27.19 -19.39
CA ASP A 131 -14.35 -28.16 -19.40
C ASP A 131 -13.86 -29.58 -19.08
N ASN A 132 -13.23 -29.75 -17.92
CA ASN A 132 -12.64 -31.02 -17.47
C ASN A 132 -12.89 -31.30 -15.98
N THR A 133 -12.60 -32.53 -15.55
CA THR A 133 -12.72 -32.98 -14.16
C THR A 133 -11.37 -33.38 -13.55
N ALA A 134 -10.30 -32.65 -13.85
CA ALA A 134 -8.96 -32.98 -13.41
C ALA A 134 -8.73 -32.68 -11.92
N GLY A 135 -7.77 -33.38 -11.31
CA GLY A 135 -7.45 -33.20 -9.88
C GLY A 135 -8.55 -33.70 -8.94
N PHE A 136 -8.69 -33.07 -7.77
CA PHE A 136 -9.72 -33.39 -6.78
C PHE A 136 -10.89 -32.42 -6.93
N TYR A 137 -11.98 -32.87 -7.55
CA TYR A 137 -13.03 -31.98 -8.03
C TYR A 137 -14.37 -32.18 -7.31
N SER A 138 -15.22 -31.15 -7.32
CA SER A 138 -16.65 -31.33 -7.07
C SER A 138 -17.49 -30.29 -7.81
N SER A 139 -18.71 -30.70 -8.16
CA SER A 139 -19.77 -29.84 -8.68
C SER A 139 -21.10 -30.01 -7.94
N SER A 140 -21.12 -30.85 -6.89
CA SER A 140 -22.34 -31.25 -6.19
C SER A 140 -22.70 -30.28 -5.08
N ALA A 141 -23.96 -29.86 -5.02
CA ALA A 141 -24.51 -29.08 -3.90
C ALA A 141 -24.42 -29.81 -2.54
N SER A 142 -24.27 -31.15 -2.55
CA SER A 142 -24.08 -31.94 -1.35
C SER A 142 -22.67 -31.82 -0.77
N THR A 143 -21.69 -31.34 -1.54
CA THR A 143 -20.32 -31.15 -1.05
C THR A 143 -20.19 -29.72 -0.51
N THR A 144 -20.10 -29.60 0.81
CA THR A 144 -20.17 -28.33 1.52
C THR A 144 -18.81 -27.90 2.07
N ASN A 145 -18.80 -26.80 2.84
CA ASN A 145 -17.64 -26.31 3.57
C ASN A 145 -17.15 -27.26 4.69
N GLN A 146 -17.87 -28.36 4.98
CA GLN A 146 -17.36 -29.44 5.82
C GLN A 146 -16.25 -30.25 5.14
N THR A 147 -16.18 -30.20 3.81
CA THR A 147 -15.09 -30.78 3.02
C THR A 147 -14.00 -29.73 2.83
N VAL A 148 -12.78 -30.01 3.29
CA VAL A 148 -11.64 -29.08 3.21
C VAL A 148 -10.48 -29.69 2.42
N LEU A 149 -10.08 -29.02 1.34
CA LEU A 149 -8.95 -29.41 0.49
C LEU A 149 -7.76 -28.50 0.78
N LYS A 150 -6.57 -29.03 1.03
CA LYS A 150 -5.38 -28.27 1.44
C LYS A 150 -4.17 -28.64 0.59
N LEU A 151 -3.41 -27.63 0.17
CA LEU A 151 -2.08 -27.78 -0.41
C LEU A 151 -1.09 -26.97 0.43
N GLU A 152 -0.01 -27.62 0.88
CA GLU A 152 0.92 -27.02 1.82
C GLU A 152 2.37 -27.27 1.42
N ASN A 153 3.22 -26.24 1.45
CA ASN A 153 4.66 -26.29 1.17
C ASN A 153 4.96 -27.01 -0.16
N ALA A 154 4.41 -26.52 -1.27
CA ALA A 154 4.50 -27.19 -2.57
C ALA A 154 4.79 -26.22 -3.71
N LYS A 155 5.49 -26.71 -4.74
CA LYS A 155 5.60 -26.04 -6.03
C LYS A 155 4.65 -26.71 -7.02
N VAL A 156 3.99 -25.94 -7.86
CA VAL A 156 3.05 -26.46 -8.87
C VAL A 156 3.38 -25.89 -10.24
N VAL A 157 3.59 -26.79 -11.20
CA VAL A 157 3.58 -26.46 -12.62
C VAL A 157 2.19 -26.78 -13.15
N ASN A 158 1.40 -25.74 -13.38
CA ASN A 158 0.00 -25.87 -13.74
C ASN A 158 -0.18 -25.90 -15.26
N ALA A 159 -0.88 -26.91 -15.76
CA ALA A 159 -1.35 -26.99 -17.13
C ALA A 159 -2.85 -27.22 -17.21
N ASN A 160 -3.59 -26.91 -16.15
CA ASN A 160 -5.04 -27.02 -16.10
C ASN A 160 -5.69 -25.67 -15.83
N ALA A 161 -6.71 -25.30 -16.60
CA ALA A 161 -7.46 -24.07 -16.41
C ALA A 161 -8.33 -24.05 -15.13
N ASN A 162 -8.30 -25.11 -14.32
CA ASN A 162 -9.07 -25.19 -13.08
C ASN A 162 -8.21 -25.50 -11.85
N GLY A 163 -6.87 -25.57 -11.99
CA GLY A 163 -5.99 -25.96 -10.90
C GLY A 163 -6.06 -27.43 -10.49
N ILE A 164 -5.70 -27.73 -9.24
CA ILE A 164 -5.72 -29.10 -8.69
C ILE A 164 -6.96 -29.41 -7.85
N PHE A 165 -7.68 -28.37 -7.41
CA PHE A 165 -8.89 -28.45 -6.59
C PHE A 165 -10.06 -27.72 -7.27
N PRO A 166 -10.56 -28.20 -8.42
CA PRO A 166 -11.61 -27.48 -9.12
C PRO A 166 -12.98 -27.69 -8.46
N ILE A 167 -13.47 -26.63 -7.83
CA ILE A 167 -14.79 -26.59 -7.19
C ILE A 167 -15.72 -25.75 -8.06
N THR A 168 -16.77 -26.37 -8.58
CA THR A 168 -17.61 -25.77 -9.62
C THR A 168 -19.09 -25.80 -9.26
N SER A 169 -19.91 -25.07 -10.02
CA SER A 169 -21.37 -25.09 -9.92
C SER A 169 -21.85 -24.71 -8.52
N THR A 170 -22.45 -25.64 -7.78
CA THR A 170 -23.16 -25.38 -6.52
C THR A 170 -22.42 -25.87 -5.28
N ALA A 171 -21.25 -26.50 -5.45
CA ALA A 171 -20.42 -26.96 -4.34
C ALA A 171 -19.82 -25.78 -3.56
N THR A 172 -19.73 -25.90 -2.24
CA THR A 172 -19.24 -24.82 -1.33
C THR A 172 -18.01 -25.24 -0.52
N VAL A 173 -17.20 -26.14 -1.09
CA VAL A 173 -15.96 -26.67 -0.52
C VAL A 173 -14.98 -25.56 -0.17
N GLN A 174 -14.27 -25.71 0.94
CA GLN A 174 -13.17 -24.83 1.31
C GLN A 174 -11.84 -25.37 0.77
N THR A 175 -11.08 -24.52 0.08
CA THR A 175 -9.73 -24.84 -0.40
C THR A 175 -8.69 -23.96 0.28
N ASN A 176 -7.64 -24.54 0.85
CA ASN A 176 -6.58 -23.83 1.56
C ASN A 176 -5.24 -24.03 0.87
N TYR A 177 -4.48 -22.95 0.75
CA TYR A 177 -3.13 -22.95 0.22
C TYR A 177 -2.19 -22.29 1.23
N HIS A 178 -1.13 -23.01 1.61
CA HIS A 178 -0.14 -22.56 2.58
C HIS A 178 1.27 -22.72 2.02
N ASN A 179 2.02 -21.63 1.89
CA ASN A 179 3.38 -21.64 1.34
C ASN A 179 3.47 -22.35 -0.04
N VAL A 180 2.63 -21.96 -0.99
CA VAL A 180 2.61 -22.58 -2.32
C VAL A 180 3.20 -21.67 -3.39
N ALA A 181 3.85 -22.27 -4.39
CA ALA A 181 4.38 -21.56 -5.55
C ALA A 181 3.84 -22.17 -6.86
N TYR A 182 2.93 -21.46 -7.52
CA TYR A 182 2.37 -21.81 -8.81
C TYR A 182 3.07 -21.09 -9.95
N ARG A 183 3.32 -21.81 -11.04
CA ARG A 183 3.61 -21.24 -12.35
C ARG A 183 2.87 -22.02 -13.44
N ASN A 184 2.45 -21.35 -14.51
CA ASN A 184 1.95 -22.07 -15.67
C ASN A 184 3.07 -22.85 -16.38
N GLY A 185 2.75 -24.02 -16.89
CA GLY A 185 3.62 -24.82 -17.75
C GLY A 185 3.48 -24.43 -19.22
N PRO A 186 2.30 -24.60 -19.84
CA PRO A 186 1.98 -24.05 -21.16
C PRO A 186 1.87 -22.52 -21.16
N THR A 187 2.27 -21.89 -22.26
CA THR A 187 2.31 -20.42 -22.41
C THR A 187 1.11 -19.84 -23.17
N ASN A 188 0.09 -20.67 -23.47
CA ASN A 188 -1.04 -20.31 -24.34
C ASN A 188 -2.41 -20.80 -23.84
N ALA A 189 -2.51 -21.76 -22.92
CA ALA A 189 -3.77 -22.26 -22.38
C ALA A 189 -3.53 -23.01 -21.06
N GLY A 190 -4.57 -23.31 -20.27
CA GLY A 190 -4.48 -24.12 -19.06
C GLY A 190 -3.60 -23.52 -17.95
N ALA A 191 -3.57 -22.20 -17.82
CA ALA A 191 -2.70 -21.51 -16.86
C ALA A 191 -3.39 -21.18 -15.53
N SER A 192 -4.73 -21.14 -15.48
CA SER A 192 -5.48 -20.70 -14.29
C SER A 192 -5.33 -21.67 -13.10
N PRO A 193 -4.70 -21.24 -11.99
CA PRO A 193 -4.27 -22.14 -10.93
C PRO A 193 -5.36 -22.49 -9.93
N LEU A 194 -6.40 -21.67 -9.80
CA LEU A 194 -7.44 -21.79 -8.77
C LEU A 194 -8.83 -21.76 -9.40
N ARG A 195 -9.71 -22.67 -8.98
CA ARG A 195 -11.13 -22.60 -9.31
C ARG A 195 -12.02 -22.92 -8.12
N ASN A 196 -12.84 -21.97 -7.72
CA ASN A 196 -13.88 -22.17 -6.72
C ASN A 196 -15.06 -21.23 -6.97
N ASP A 197 -16.13 -21.77 -7.54
CA ASP A 197 -17.29 -20.97 -7.94
C ASP A 197 -17.96 -20.38 -6.69
N ARG A 198 -18.35 -21.20 -5.68
CA ARG A 198 -19.20 -20.78 -4.55
C ARG A 198 -18.66 -21.01 -3.14
N GLY A 199 -17.53 -21.68 -3.00
CA GLY A 199 -16.88 -21.96 -1.72
C GLY A 199 -15.94 -20.84 -1.28
N THR A 200 -15.03 -21.20 -0.37
CA THR A 200 -13.99 -20.29 0.15
C THR A 200 -12.61 -20.74 -0.29
N ILE A 201 -11.80 -19.80 -0.77
CA ILE A 201 -10.37 -19.97 -1.00
C ILE A 201 -9.62 -19.27 0.14
N GLN A 202 -8.79 -19.99 0.90
CA GLN A 202 -7.93 -19.41 1.93
C GLN A 202 -6.46 -19.52 1.55
N LEU A 203 -5.74 -18.41 1.70
CA LEU A 203 -4.33 -18.26 1.37
C LEU A 203 -3.59 -17.84 2.65
N SER A 204 -2.57 -18.60 3.04
CA SER A 204 -1.80 -18.31 4.26
C SER A 204 -0.30 -18.53 4.05
N GLY A 205 0.53 -17.91 4.89
CA GLY A 205 1.99 -17.97 4.73
C GLY A 205 2.46 -17.20 3.48
N THR A 206 3.43 -17.74 2.74
CA THR A 206 3.98 -17.08 1.53
C THR A 206 3.53 -17.79 0.26
N ASN A 207 2.54 -17.25 -0.44
CA ASN A 207 2.03 -17.83 -1.68
C ASN A 207 2.45 -16.99 -2.89
N THR A 208 2.87 -17.65 -3.97
CA THR A 208 3.20 -16.98 -5.24
C THR A 208 2.49 -17.65 -6.41
N PHE A 209 1.85 -16.87 -7.27
CA PHE A 209 1.21 -17.33 -8.50
C PHE A 209 1.80 -16.57 -9.68
N SER A 210 2.33 -17.28 -10.67
CA SER A 210 2.88 -16.70 -11.89
C SER A 210 2.13 -17.22 -13.11
N ILE A 211 1.45 -16.33 -13.83
CA ILE A 211 0.61 -16.66 -14.98
C ILE A 211 1.03 -15.78 -16.16
N ILE A 212 1.86 -16.34 -17.04
CA ILE A 212 2.58 -15.58 -18.08
C ILE A 212 2.36 -16.22 -19.44
N GLU A 213 1.84 -15.44 -20.38
CA GLU A 213 1.75 -15.82 -21.79
C GLU A 213 3.11 -15.75 -22.50
N GLY A 214 3.28 -16.54 -23.57
CA GLY A 214 4.58 -16.67 -24.26
C GLY A 214 4.98 -15.44 -25.08
N SER A 215 3.99 -14.67 -25.51
CA SER A 215 4.12 -13.37 -26.16
C SER A 215 2.82 -12.60 -25.99
N ASP A 216 2.86 -11.29 -26.20
CA ASP A 216 1.70 -10.42 -26.18
C ASP A 216 0.48 -11.03 -26.95
N ASP A 217 -0.60 -11.37 -26.23
CA ASP A 217 -1.90 -11.89 -26.67
C ASP A 217 -1.89 -13.34 -27.16
N ALA A 218 -0.85 -14.09 -26.83
CA ALA A 218 -0.78 -15.52 -27.12
C ALA A 218 -1.66 -16.36 -26.20
N GLY A 219 -2.01 -15.83 -25.02
CA GLY A 219 -2.86 -16.48 -24.05
C GLY A 219 -4.28 -16.67 -24.61
N SER A 220 -4.81 -17.89 -24.57
CA SER A 220 -6.20 -18.15 -24.92
C SER A 220 -7.13 -17.53 -23.88
N ASP A 221 -8.26 -17.01 -24.35
CA ASP A 221 -9.32 -16.48 -23.50
C ASP A 221 -9.85 -17.54 -22.52
N ASN A 222 -10.16 -17.13 -21.29
CA ASN A 222 -10.64 -17.93 -20.18
C ASN A 222 -9.69 -19.08 -19.76
N GLN A 223 -8.38 -18.83 -19.82
CA GLN A 223 -7.36 -19.84 -19.53
C GLN A 223 -6.21 -19.32 -18.66
N GLY A 224 -6.14 -18.02 -18.40
CA GLY A 224 -5.04 -17.36 -17.71
C GLY A 224 -5.46 -16.50 -16.52
N GLU A 225 -6.62 -16.73 -15.93
CA GLU A 225 -7.04 -16.05 -14.71
C GLU A 225 -6.31 -16.56 -13.48
N TRP A 226 -6.13 -15.71 -12.48
CA TRP A 226 -5.66 -16.19 -11.18
C TRP A 226 -6.70 -17.09 -10.51
N ILE A 227 -7.96 -16.66 -10.55
CA ILE A 227 -9.06 -17.40 -9.96
C ILE A 227 -10.25 -17.40 -10.93
N GLN A 228 -10.72 -18.61 -11.25
CA GLN A 228 -12.02 -18.84 -11.88
C GLN A 228 -13.06 -19.15 -10.79
N GLY A 229 -14.18 -18.43 -10.79
CA GLY A 229 -14.99 -18.32 -9.58
C GLY A 229 -14.27 -17.47 -8.52
N ALA A 230 -15.01 -16.79 -7.64
CA ALA A 230 -14.42 -15.97 -6.59
C ALA A 230 -15.45 -15.55 -5.53
N TYR A 231 -16.30 -16.47 -5.10
CA TYR A 231 -17.34 -16.13 -4.12
C TYR A 231 -16.76 -15.57 -2.82
N ASN A 232 -15.75 -16.24 -2.27
CA ASN A 232 -15.03 -15.77 -1.09
C ASN A 232 -13.54 -16.14 -1.18
N VAL A 233 -12.68 -15.14 -1.23
CA VAL A 233 -11.22 -15.28 -1.29
C VAL A 233 -10.63 -14.57 -0.09
N GLU A 234 -9.87 -15.29 0.73
CA GLU A 234 -9.30 -14.78 1.97
C GLU A 234 -7.79 -14.96 2.01
N VAL A 235 -7.04 -13.87 2.12
CA VAL A 235 -5.63 -13.89 2.53
C VAL A 235 -5.60 -13.79 4.05
N VAL A 236 -5.42 -14.94 4.69
CA VAL A 236 -5.57 -15.12 6.15
C VAL A 236 -4.34 -14.63 6.90
N SER A 237 -3.14 -14.86 6.36
CA SER A 237 -1.88 -14.45 6.97
C SER A 237 -0.75 -14.42 5.95
N GLY A 238 0.35 -13.74 6.30
CA GLY A 238 1.54 -13.67 5.45
C GLY A 238 1.31 -12.86 4.18
N THR A 239 1.92 -13.26 3.07
CA THR A 239 1.85 -12.54 1.80
C THR A 239 1.45 -13.48 0.67
N THR A 240 0.44 -13.07 -0.11
CA THR A 240 0.13 -13.70 -1.39
C THR A 240 0.49 -12.74 -2.53
N THR A 241 1.29 -13.22 -3.48
CA THR A 241 1.70 -12.46 -4.67
C THR A 241 1.17 -13.12 -5.94
N LEU A 242 0.43 -12.38 -6.75
CA LEU A 242 0.10 -12.72 -8.13
C LEU A 242 1.03 -11.93 -9.06
N THR A 243 1.63 -12.60 -10.04
CA THR A 243 2.27 -11.98 -11.19
C THR A 243 1.59 -12.49 -12.44
N GLN A 244 0.88 -11.61 -13.14
CA GLN A 244 0.07 -11.99 -14.30
C GLN A 244 0.38 -11.09 -15.50
N SER A 245 0.52 -11.72 -16.66
CA SER A 245 0.50 -11.09 -17.97
C SER A 245 -0.18 -12.06 -18.92
N TRP A 246 -1.44 -11.79 -19.23
CA TRP A 246 -2.28 -12.65 -20.07
C TRP A 246 -3.33 -11.78 -20.75
N GLY A 247 -2.99 -11.20 -21.90
CA GLY A 247 -3.74 -10.08 -22.48
C GLY A 247 -5.25 -10.29 -22.64
N ASN A 248 -5.67 -11.53 -22.87
CA ASN A 248 -7.08 -11.87 -23.06
C ASN A 248 -7.85 -12.11 -21.75
N ASP A 249 -7.19 -12.21 -20.59
CA ASP A 249 -7.81 -12.55 -19.31
C ASP A 249 -7.56 -11.50 -18.22
N GLN A 250 -8.32 -11.67 -17.14
CA GLN A 250 -8.31 -10.87 -15.92
C GLN A 250 -7.78 -11.68 -14.73
N PRO A 251 -7.35 -11.05 -13.64
CA PRO A 251 -7.06 -11.76 -12.39
C PRO A 251 -8.25 -12.59 -11.88
N ILE A 252 -9.44 -11.99 -11.84
CA ILE A 252 -10.64 -12.63 -11.30
C ILE A 252 -11.72 -12.74 -12.35
N TYR A 253 -12.17 -13.97 -12.62
CA TYR A 253 -13.34 -14.26 -13.43
C TYR A 253 -14.43 -14.88 -12.57
N ALA A 254 -15.39 -14.06 -12.15
CA ALA A 254 -16.53 -14.50 -11.35
C ALA A 254 -17.72 -14.85 -12.24
N TYR A 255 -18.49 -15.88 -11.88
CA TYR A 255 -19.75 -16.22 -12.54
C TYR A 255 -20.60 -17.10 -11.63
N GLY A 256 -21.92 -17.03 -11.77
CA GLY A 256 -22.85 -17.99 -11.14
C GLY A 256 -22.99 -17.85 -9.61
N ASN A 257 -22.70 -16.68 -9.06
CA ASN A 257 -22.59 -16.42 -7.61
C ASN A 257 -23.71 -15.50 -7.09
N THR A 258 -23.76 -15.27 -5.78
CA THR A 258 -24.71 -14.33 -5.13
C THR A 258 -24.02 -13.14 -4.45
N GLY A 259 -22.70 -13.10 -4.52
CA GLY A 259 -21.80 -12.09 -3.97
C GLY A 259 -20.36 -12.45 -4.32
N ASN A 260 -19.42 -11.52 -4.15
CA ASN A 260 -18.00 -11.83 -4.20
C ASN A 260 -17.25 -11.04 -3.11
N THR A 261 -16.36 -11.71 -2.39
CA THR A 261 -15.54 -11.08 -1.36
C THR A 261 -14.06 -11.38 -1.60
N ILE A 262 -13.23 -10.34 -1.59
CA ILE A 262 -11.79 -10.44 -1.38
C ILE A 262 -11.50 -9.87 0.00
N LYS A 263 -11.04 -10.72 0.91
CA LYS A 263 -10.66 -10.33 2.27
C LYS A 263 -9.17 -10.48 2.47
N VAL A 264 -8.50 -9.41 2.88
CA VAL A 264 -7.13 -9.45 3.40
C VAL A 264 -7.23 -9.26 4.91
N HIS A 265 -6.99 -10.32 5.68
CA HIS A 265 -7.10 -10.26 7.13
C HIS A 265 -6.03 -9.35 7.74
N ASP A 266 -6.23 -8.99 9.01
CA ASP A 266 -5.32 -8.13 9.75
C ASP A 266 -3.87 -8.62 9.65
N ASN A 267 -2.94 -7.69 9.40
CA ASN A 267 -1.50 -7.96 9.21
C ASN A 267 -1.13 -8.82 7.98
N ALA A 268 -2.09 -9.18 7.12
CA ALA A 268 -1.82 -9.93 5.91
C ALA A 268 -1.61 -9.00 4.70
N LYS A 269 -1.01 -9.53 3.63
CA LYS A 269 -0.70 -8.77 2.42
C LYS A 269 -1.10 -9.51 1.14
N LEU A 270 -1.80 -8.82 0.26
CA LEU A 270 -2.08 -9.23 -1.11
C LEU A 270 -1.33 -8.29 -2.06
N VAL A 271 -0.57 -8.87 -2.99
CA VAL A 271 0.15 -8.12 -4.02
C VAL A 271 -0.21 -8.65 -5.39
N TRP A 272 -0.67 -7.78 -6.28
CA TRP A 272 -0.88 -8.08 -7.68
C TRP A 272 0.12 -7.29 -8.53
N ASN A 273 1.03 -7.99 -9.18
CA ASN A 273 1.91 -7.44 -10.21
C ASN A 273 1.28 -7.77 -11.56
N LEU A 274 0.58 -6.79 -12.12
CA LEU A 274 -0.21 -7.01 -13.32
C LEU A 274 0.45 -6.29 -14.48
N ASP A 275 0.79 -7.02 -15.52
CA ASP A 275 0.97 -6.45 -16.84
C ASP A 275 -0.14 -6.97 -17.73
N ARG A 276 -0.55 -6.19 -18.72
CA ARG A 276 -1.36 -6.67 -19.84
C ARG A 276 -2.50 -7.65 -19.48
N THR A 277 -3.57 -7.10 -18.91
CA THR A 277 -4.80 -7.84 -18.59
C THR A 277 -5.99 -7.23 -19.33
N TYR A 278 -7.04 -8.00 -19.54
CA TYR A 278 -8.24 -7.55 -20.24
C TYR A 278 -9.01 -6.49 -19.41
N THR A 279 -9.29 -6.84 -18.16
CA THR A 279 -9.87 -6.02 -17.08
C THR A 279 -9.19 -6.43 -15.75
N MET A 280 -9.56 -5.82 -14.62
CA MET A 280 -9.10 -6.32 -13.30
C MET A 280 -10.06 -7.38 -12.74
N TYR A 281 -11.34 -7.19 -13.02
CA TYR A 281 -12.40 -8.06 -12.54
C TYR A 281 -13.45 -8.20 -13.64
N TYR A 282 -13.76 -9.45 -13.98
CA TYR A 282 -14.85 -9.79 -14.88
C TYR A 282 -15.91 -10.57 -14.13
N ASP A 283 -17.18 -10.22 -14.34
CA ASP A 283 -18.33 -10.98 -13.86
C ASP A 283 -19.33 -11.25 -15.01
N ASP A 284 -19.64 -12.53 -15.26
CA ASP A 284 -20.54 -12.95 -16.35
C ASP A 284 -22.05 -12.80 -16.04
N GLY A 285 -22.37 -12.16 -14.90
CA GLY A 285 -23.73 -11.76 -14.52
C GLY A 285 -24.27 -12.51 -13.30
N ASN A 286 -25.23 -11.87 -12.62
CA ASN A 286 -25.93 -12.33 -11.41
C ASN A 286 -25.12 -12.40 -10.11
N SER A 287 -23.87 -11.94 -10.05
CA SER A 287 -22.98 -12.20 -8.90
C SER A 287 -23.16 -11.31 -7.66
N GLY A 288 -24.27 -10.57 -7.52
CA GLY A 288 -24.56 -9.78 -6.32
C GLY A 288 -23.52 -8.69 -6.01
N PRO A 289 -23.33 -8.32 -4.73
CA PRO A 289 -22.40 -7.25 -4.34
C PRO A 289 -20.95 -7.73 -4.34
N LEU A 290 -20.04 -6.85 -4.73
CA LEU A 290 -18.59 -7.03 -4.62
C LEU A 290 -18.07 -6.34 -3.34
N VAL A 291 -17.32 -7.05 -2.52
CA VAL A 291 -16.69 -6.50 -1.31
C VAL A 291 -15.19 -6.75 -1.34
N TRP A 292 -14.40 -5.68 -1.26
CA TRP A 292 -12.97 -5.74 -0.98
C TRP A 292 -12.78 -5.27 0.47
N ASP A 293 -12.39 -6.19 1.35
CA ASP A 293 -12.27 -5.97 2.79
C ASP A 293 -10.81 -6.14 3.23
N ILE A 294 -10.13 -5.03 3.46
CA ILE A 294 -8.73 -5.00 3.86
C ILE A 294 -8.71 -4.67 5.35
N GLY A 295 -8.32 -5.63 6.18
CA GLY A 295 -8.28 -5.55 7.64
C GLY A 295 -7.26 -4.53 8.16
N ASN A 296 -7.02 -4.50 9.46
CA ASN A 296 -6.10 -3.56 10.11
C ASN A 296 -4.65 -3.96 9.91
N ASN A 297 -3.74 -2.98 9.75
CA ASN A 297 -2.32 -3.20 9.45
C ASN A 297 -2.09 -4.11 8.23
N ALA A 298 -3.10 -4.24 7.37
CA ALA A 298 -3.08 -5.10 6.21
C ALA A 298 -2.72 -4.29 4.95
N ALA A 299 -2.38 -4.98 3.87
CA ALA A 299 -2.09 -4.31 2.61
C ALA A 299 -2.66 -5.03 1.40
N PHE A 300 -3.28 -4.29 0.49
CA PHE A 300 -3.58 -4.75 -0.86
C PHE A 300 -2.96 -3.79 -1.88
N ILE A 301 -1.93 -4.26 -2.57
CA ILE A 301 -1.12 -3.48 -3.50
C ILE A 301 -1.23 -4.05 -4.90
N ILE A 302 -1.61 -3.21 -5.86
CA ILE A 302 -1.72 -3.55 -7.27
C ILE A 302 -0.71 -2.72 -8.05
N ASN A 303 0.40 -3.36 -8.40
CA ASN A 303 1.47 -2.81 -9.22
C ASN A 303 1.17 -3.08 -10.70
N GLY A 304 0.31 -2.24 -11.29
CA GLY A 304 0.01 -2.32 -12.71
C GLY A 304 0.89 -1.43 -13.59
N THR A 305 0.83 -1.70 -14.88
CA THR A 305 1.44 -0.94 -15.98
C THR A 305 0.35 -0.21 -16.78
N GLU A 306 0.75 0.54 -17.81
CA GLU A 306 -0.18 1.14 -18.78
C GLU A 306 -1.02 0.09 -19.54
N LYS A 307 -0.60 -1.19 -19.54
CA LYS A 307 -1.30 -2.29 -20.21
C LYS A 307 -2.28 -3.03 -19.28
N THR A 308 -2.20 -2.86 -17.97
CA THR A 308 -3.15 -3.49 -17.02
C THR A 308 -4.57 -3.00 -17.28
N ALA A 309 -5.54 -3.93 -17.44
CA ALA A 309 -6.96 -3.65 -17.72
C ALA A 309 -7.22 -2.74 -18.95
N SER A 310 -6.25 -2.66 -19.86
CA SER A 310 -6.25 -1.71 -20.98
C SER A 310 -7.25 -2.05 -22.09
N ARG A 311 -7.56 -3.34 -22.31
CA ARG A 311 -8.45 -3.77 -23.40
C ARG A 311 -9.92 -3.40 -23.16
N ASN A 312 -10.43 -3.62 -21.95
CA ASN A 312 -11.77 -3.15 -21.57
C ASN A 312 -11.79 -1.65 -21.21
N SER A 313 -10.62 -1.08 -20.88
CA SER A 313 -10.48 0.32 -20.43
C SER A 313 -11.36 0.68 -19.22
N ASN A 314 -11.67 -0.32 -18.38
CA ASN A 314 -12.31 -0.15 -17.08
C ASN A 314 -11.84 -1.27 -16.15
N TRP A 315 -11.87 -1.02 -14.85
CA TRP A 315 -11.49 -2.01 -13.82
C TRP A 315 -12.47 -3.18 -13.73
N PHE A 316 -13.74 -2.89 -13.96
CA PHE A 316 -14.86 -3.81 -13.79
C PHE A 316 -15.55 -4.02 -15.13
N MET A 317 -15.61 -5.27 -15.56
CA MET A 317 -16.47 -5.69 -16.66
C MET A 317 -17.56 -6.58 -16.10
N SER A 318 -18.82 -6.21 -16.27
CA SER A 318 -19.95 -7.06 -15.92
C SER A 318 -21.19 -6.67 -16.69
N THR A 319 -22.10 -7.62 -16.82
CA THR A 319 -23.47 -7.36 -17.27
C THR A 319 -24.42 -7.01 -16.10
N ALA A 320 -24.01 -7.19 -14.83
CA ALA A 320 -24.88 -6.94 -13.65
C ALA A 320 -24.17 -6.93 -12.26
N PHE A 321 -23.16 -6.09 -12.00
CA PHE A 321 -22.73 -5.90 -10.59
C PHE A 321 -23.83 -5.19 -9.79
N SER A 322 -24.14 -5.68 -8.59
CA SER A 322 -25.16 -5.02 -7.77
C SER A 322 -24.60 -3.80 -7.04
N ALA A 323 -23.41 -3.89 -6.44
CA ALA A 323 -22.76 -2.83 -5.68
C ALA A 323 -21.27 -3.12 -5.56
N TRP A 324 -20.48 -2.12 -5.16
CA TRP A 324 -19.10 -2.34 -4.74
C TRP A 324 -18.81 -1.63 -3.43
N THR A 325 -18.26 -2.37 -2.47
CA THR A 325 -17.76 -1.82 -1.21
C THR A 325 -16.26 -2.08 -1.09
N LEU A 326 -15.49 -1.04 -0.83
CA LEU A 326 -14.07 -1.11 -0.48
C LEU A 326 -13.91 -0.65 0.97
N ASN A 327 -13.47 -1.55 1.84
CA ASN A 327 -13.11 -1.24 3.21
C ASN A 327 -11.59 -1.34 3.37
N VAL A 328 -10.98 -0.30 3.94
CA VAL A 328 -9.57 -0.27 4.30
C VAL A 328 -9.50 0.03 5.79
N GLY A 329 -9.01 -0.93 6.57
CA GLY A 329 -8.88 -0.85 8.03
C GLY A 329 -7.84 0.16 8.49
N ASP A 330 -7.67 0.23 9.81
CA ASP A 330 -6.75 1.19 10.43
C ASP A 330 -5.29 0.79 10.17
N ASN A 331 -4.43 1.79 9.94
CA ASN A 331 -2.99 1.61 9.65
C ASN A 331 -2.71 0.72 8.43
N SER A 332 -3.68 0.60 7.52
CA SER A 332 -3.60 -0.28 6.35
C SER A 332 -3.23 0.47 5.07
N GLU A 333 -2.77 -0.27 4.07
CA GLU A 333 -2.38 0.27 2.77
C GLU A 333 -3.26 -0.31 1.65
N PHE A 334 -3.88 0.56 0.86
CA PHE A 334 -4.48 0.21 -0.41
C PHE A 334 -3.87 1.06 -1.51
N LYS A 335 -3.13 0.43 -2.42
CA LYS A 335 -2.45 1.13 -3.49
C LYS A 335 -2.72 0.44 -4.81
N VAL A 336 -3.20 1.20 -5.80
CA VAL A 336 -3.52 0.66 -7.11
C VAL A 336 -2.99 1.57 -8.19
N LYS A 337 -2.18 1.00 -9.08
CA LYS A 337 -1.70 1.63 -10.30
C LYS A 337 -2.18 0.83 -11.51
N THR A 338 -2.85 1.43 -12.48
CA THR A 338 -3.36 0.71 -13.67
C THR A 338 -3.42 1.61 -14.90
N GLY A 339 -3.28 1.06 -16.11
CA GLY A 339 -3.59 1.76 -17.36
C GLY A 339 -5.02 1.56 -17.86
N GLY A 340 -5.81 0.78 -17.14
CA GLY A 340 -7.10 0.25 -17.56
C GLY A 340 -8.25 1.17 -17.24
N GLY A 341 -8.17 2.40 -17.75
CA GLY A 341 -9.19 3.42 -17.71
C GLY A 341 -9.90 3.59 -16.36
N SER A 342 -11.19 3.89 -16.42
CA SER A 342 -11.93 4.38 -15.26
C SER A 342 -12.41 3.26 -14.34
N ILE A 343 -12.55 3.59 -13.06
CA ILE A 343 -13.59 3.02 -12.22
C ILE A 343 -14.92 3.58 -12.74
N ASN A 344 -15.60 2.81 -13.60
CA ASN A 344 -16.91 3.19 -14.12
C ASN A 344 -18.02 2.77 -13.15
N THR A 345 -18.65 3.74 -12.51
CA THR A 345 -19.71 3.47 -11.52
C THR A 345 -21.04 3.07 -12.17
N ASP A 346 -21.23 3.31 -13.47
CA ASP A 346 -22.44 2.89 -14.18
C ASP A 346 -22.56 1.37 -14.29
N THR A 347 -21.45 0.64 -14.09
CA THR A 347 -21.42 -0.83 -14.05
C THR A 347 -22.20 -1.38 -12.84
N PHE A 348 -22.50 -0.56 -11.82
CA PHE A 348 -23.17 -0.98 -10.59
C PHE A 348 -24.66 -0.56 -10.56
N ALA A 349 -25.53 -1.50 -10.22
CA ALA A 349 -26.97 -1.27 -10.09
C ALA A 349 -27.34 -0.43 -8.84
N ASN A 350 -26.55 -0.53 -7.77
CA ASN A 350 -26.69 0.17 -6.50
C ASN A 350 -25.40 0.94 -6.16
N GLY A 351 -25.26 1.41 -4.91
CA GLY A 351 -24.19 2.31 -4.49
C GLY A 351 -22.78 1.72 -4.53
N VAL A 352 -21.79 2.59 -4.78
CA VAL A 352 -20.35 2.33 -4.63
C VAL A 352 -19.85 3.03 -3.36
N VAL A 353 -19.33 2.26 -2.40
CA VAL A 353 -18.94 2.78 -1.08
C VAL A 353 -17.48 2.49 -0.81
N TRP A 354 -16.70 3.54 -0.49
CA TRP A 354 -15.32 3.41 -0.05
C TRP A 354 -15.20 3.89 1.40
N ASN A 355 -14.62 3.07 2.26
CA ASN A 355 -14.44 3.36 3.68
C ASN A 355 -12.96 3.25 4.02
N PHE A 356 -12.37 4.36 4.46
CA PHE A 356 -10.96 4.43 4.81
C PHE A 356 -10.80 4.69 6.30
N GLY A 357 -10.14 3.76 6.99
CA GLY A 357 -9.87 3.76 8.42
C GLY A 357 -8.78 4.74 8.81
N LYS A 358 -8.57 4.86 10.11
CA LYS A 358 -7.62 5.78 10.71
C LYS A 358 -6.19 5.39 10.35
N ASP A 359 -5.34 6.38 10.05
CA ASP A 359 -3.93 6.18 9.71
C ASP A 359 -3.71 5.30 8.45
N SER A 360 -4.75 5.06 7.65
CA SER A 360 -4.64 4.31 6.41
C SER A 360 -4.00 5.12 5.27
N LYS A 361 -3.34 4.43 4.33
CA LYS A 361 -2.72 5.00 3.13
C LYS A 361 -3.42 4.49 1.88
N ILE A 362 -4.06 5.40 1.15
CA ILE A 362 -4.82 5.10 -0.04
C ILE A 362 -4.19 5.82 -1.24
N GLU A 363 -3.90 5.06 -2.31
CA GLU A 363 -3.50 5.62 -3.59
C GLU A 363 -4.24 4.94 -4.74
N PHE A 364 -4.92 5.74 -5.55
CA PHE A 364 -5.46 5.35 -6.86
C PHE A 364 -4.70 6.10 -7.94
N ASP A 365 -4.03 5.37 -8.83
CA ASP A 365 -3.17 5.91 -9.88
C ASP A 365 -3.60 5.37 -11.25
N ASN A 366 -4.33 6.18 -12.01
CA ASN A 366 -4.74 5.86 -13.38
C ASN A 366 -3.71 6.39 -14.39
N LEU A 367 -3.04 5.48 -15.09
CA LEU A 367 -2.08 5.77 -16.15
C LEU A 367 -2.74 5.95 -17.52
N ASN A 368 -4.05 5.72 -17.64
CA ASN A 368 -4.76 5.91 -18.91
C ASN A 368 -4.81 7.39 -19.27
N THR A 369 -4.20 7.77 -20.38
CA THR A 369 -4.10 9.16 -20.84
C THR A 369 -5.37 9.71 -21.50
N SER A 370 -6.42 8.89 -21.66
CA SER A 370 -7.65 9.26 -22.38
C SER A 370 -8.91 9.29 -21.51
N ARG A 371 -8.83 8.83 -20.25
CA ARG A 371 -10.00 8.63 -19.38
C ARG A 371 -9.78 9.22 -17.98
N ALA A 372 -10.86 9.59 -17.32
CA ALA A 372 -10.81 9.96 -15.91
C ALA A 372 -10.51 8.74 -15.02
N LEU A 373 -10.05 8.96 -13.79
CA LEU A 373 -9.90 7.86 -12.82
C LEU A 373 -11.26 7.28 -12.44
N VAL A 374 -12.27 8.13 -12.22
CA VAL A 374 -13.64 7.74 -11.88
C VAL A 374 -14.61 8.33 -12.89
N SER A 375 -15.52 7.51 -13.41
CA SER A 375 -16.54 7.92 -14.37
C SER A 375 -17.91 7.33 -14.06
N GLY A 376 -18.94 7.80 -14.76
CA GLY A 376 -20.32 7.35 -14.58
C GLY A 376 -21.07 8.14 -13.52
N VAL A 377 -22.33 7.79 -13.26
CA VAL A 377 -23.23 8.43 -12.29
C VAL A 377 -23.45 7.47 -11.12
N PRO A 378 -22.69 7.60 -10.02
CA PRO A 378 -22.93 6.87 -8.79
C PRO A 378 -24.42 6.83 -8.37
N ARG A 379 -24.90 5.65 -8.01
CA ARG A 379 -26.29 5.46 -7.53
C ARG A 379 -26.45 5.95 -6.09
N THR A 380 -27.68 6.19 -5.66
CA THR A 380 -28.01 6.54 -4.27
C THR A 380 -27.35 5.55 -3.29
N GLY A 381 -26.75 6.09 -2.22
CA GLY A 381 -25.98 5.32 -1.26
C GLY A 381 -24.49 5.22 -1.58
N SER A 382 -24.03 5.72 -2.72
CA SER A 382 -22.59 5.83 -3.00
C SER A 382 -21.94 6.92 -2.14
N ALA A 383 -20.72 6.66 -1.66
CA ALA A 383 -19.93 7.62 -0.89
C ALA A 383 -18.47 7.18 -0.76
N MET A 384 -17.57 8.16 -0.61
CA MET A 384 -16.23 7.98 -0.08
C MET A 384 -16.19 8.53 1.35
N ASN A 385 -16.02 7.65 2.33
CA ASN A 385 -15.91 7.97 3.74
C ASN A 385 -14.45 7.87 4.18
N VAL A 386 -13.88 9.00 4.60
CA VAL A 386 -12.50 9.12 5.05
C VAL A 386 -12.49 9.43 6.54
N ASN A 387 -11.99 8.51 7.37
CA ASN A 387 -11.99 8.64 8.82
C ASN A 387 -10.54 8.75 9.33
N ASP A 388 -10.00 9.96 9.43
CA ASP A 388 -8.62 10.20 9.89
C ASP A 388 -7.53 9.34 9.20
N ALA A 389 -7.70 9.07 7.91
CA ALA A 389 -6.67 8.42 7.09
C ALA A 389 -5.36 9.22 7.12
N GLU A 390 -4.20 8.56 7.00
CA GLU A 390 -2.92 9.28 6.86
C GLU A 390 -2.89 10.04 5.53
N SER A 391 -3.31 9.38 4.45
CA SER A 391 -3.48 10.01 3.14
C SER A 391 -4.45 9.25 2.25
N VAL A 392 -5.22 9.99 1.45
CA VAL A 392 -6.04 9.50 0.33
C VAL A 392 -5.62 10.27 -0.90
N THR A 393 -4.99 9.60 -1.85
CA THR A 393 -4.43 10.20 -3.05
C THR A 393 -5.09 9.63 -4.29
N LEU A 394 -5.63 10.49 -5.14
CA LEU A 394 -6.28 10.15 -6.40
C LEU A 394 -5.53 10.84 -7.54
N LYS A 395 -5.09 10.09 -8.54
CA LYS A 395 -4.31 10.60 -9.67
C LYS A 395 -4.82 10.03 -10.99
N SER A 396 -4.79 10.86 -12.03
CA SER A 396 -5.18 10.47 -13.38
C SER A 396 -4.27 11.13 -14.41
N ALA A 397 -3.55 10.32 -15.19
CA ALA A 397 -2.79 10.79 -16.35
C ALA A 397 -3.71 11.30 -17.47
N GLY A 398 -4.97 10.84 -17.47
CA GLY A 398 -6.01 11.25 -18.41
C GLY A 398 -6.55 12.63 -18.15
N SER A 399 -7.85 12.85 -18.37
CA SER A 399 -8.42 14.21 -18.31
C SER A 399 -8.41 14.78 -16.90
N THR A 400 -8.99 14.05 -15.96
CA THR A 400 -9.30 14.49 -14.59
C THR A 400 -9.38 13.28 -13.65
N VAL A 401 -9.40 13.50 -12.33
CA VAL A 401 -9.72 12.46 -11.35
C VAL A 401 -11.17 12.02 -11.51
N PHE A 402 -12.12 12.97 -11.44
CA PHE A 402 -13.54 12.71 -11.62
C PHE A 402 -14.01 13.21 -12.98
N SER A 403 -14.75 12.37 -13.72
CA SER A 403 -15.40 12.80 -14.95
C SER A 403 -16.49 13.85 -14.68
N SER A 404 -16.87 14.63 -15.69
CA SER A 404 -17.89 15.69 -15.54
C SER A 404 -19.28 15.17 -15.14
N THR A 405 -19.56 13.88 -15.33
CA THR A 405 -20.83 13.25 -14.95
C THR A 405 -20.78 12.58 -13.59
N THR A 406 -19.62 12.51 -12.94
CA THR A 406 -19.45 11.80 -11.68
C THR A 406 -19.91 12.64 -10.50
N ASN A 407 -20.72 12.01 -9.64
CA ASN A 407 -21.30 12.60 -8.44
C ASN A 407 -21.04 11.73 -7.19
N LEU A 408 -19.77 11.40 -6.91
CA LEU A 408 -19.41 10.56 -5.74
C LEU A 408 -19.24 11.43 -4.50
N PRO A 409 -20.17 11.43 -3.53
CA PRO A 409 -20.05 12.26 -2.33
C PRO A 409 -18.82 11.87 -1.51
N ILE A 410 -18.10 12.86 -0.99
CA ILE A 410 -16.92 12.65 -0.16
C ILE A 410 -17.25 13.16 1.23
N LYS A 411 -16.96 12.37 2.25
CA LYS A 411 -17.14 12.70 3.66
C LYS A 411 -15.83 12.50 4.42
N ILE A 412 -15.29 13.57 4.98
CA ILE A 412 -14.10 13.56 5.82
C ILE A 412 -14.54 13.73 7.27
N ASN A 413 -14.16 12.79 8.13
CA ASN A 413 -14.50 12.75 9.55
C ASN A 413 -13.24 12.77 10.42
N GLY A 414 -13.44 13.05 11.71
CA GLY A 414 -12.39 13.02 12.72
C GLY A 414 -11.69 14.36 12.91
N ALA A 415 -10.38 14.33 13.13
CA ALA A 415 -9.53 15.51 13.29
C ALA A 415 -9.43 16.36 11.99
N GLY A 416 -9.75 15.76 10.85
CA GLY A 416 -9.77 16.42 9.55
C GLY A 416 -8.47 16.30 8.78
N LEU A 417 -8.51 16.64 7.50
CA LEU A 417 -7.40 16.47 6.56
C LEU A 417 -7.13 17.77 5.79
N ARG A 418 -5.86 17.99 5.45
CA ARG A 418 -5.46 19.01 4.48
C ARG A 418 -5.85 18.56 3.08
N LEU A 419 -6.03 19.51 2.17
CA LEU A 419 -6.26 19.25 0.75
C LEU A 419 -5.10 19.82 -0.08
N HIS A 420 -4.61 19.02 -1.02
CA HIS A 420 -3.84 19.46 -2.17
C HIS A 420 -4.51 18.95 -3.44
N ALA A 421 -4.82 19.85 -4.38
CA ALA A 421 -5.23 19.45 -5.72
C ALA A 421 -4.41 20.17 -6.79
N SER A 422 -4.09 19.45 -7.84
CA SER A 422 -3.32 19.94 -8.98
C SER A 422 -3.94 19.54 -10.32
N THR A 423 -3.72 20.38 -11.33
CA THR A 423 -3.96 20.03 -12.73
C THR A 423 -2.80 19.23 -13.33
N ASP A 424 -1.67 19.14 -12.62
CA ASP A 424 -0.58 18.22 -12.94
C ASP A 424 -0.80 16.85 -12.32
N TYR A 425 -0.60 15.81 -13.12
CA TYR A 425 -0.77 14.41 -12.71
C TYR A 425 0.25 13.98 -11.66
N SER A 426 1.48 14.52 -11.71
CA SER A 426 2.55 14.10 -10.80
C SER A 426 2.32 14.52 -9.35
N GLY A 427 1.45 15.52 -9.13
CA GLY A 427 1.28 16.16 -7.82
C GLY A 427 2.45 17.07 -7.45
N SER A 428 3.31 17.43 -8.40
CA SER A 428 4.36 18.43 -8.16
C SER A 428 3.75 19.80 -7.97
N ASN A 429 4.19 20.52 -6.95
CA ASN A 429 3.67 21.84 -6.59
C ASN A 429 3.68 22.81 -7.79
N GLN A 430 2.50 23.31 -8.17
CA GLN A 430 2.33 24.37 -9.15
C GLN A 430 1.86 25.67 -8.49
N THR A 431 2.13 26.81 -9.13
CA THR A 431 1.77 28.14 -8.64
C THR A 431 0.26 28.31 -8.36
N ASN A 432 -0.59 27.60 -9.11
CA ASN A 432 -2.05 27.71 -9.01
C ASN A 432 -2.70 26.47 -8.42
N ASP A 433 -1.93 25.63 -7.73
CA ASP A 433 -2.50 24.48 -7.02
C ASP A 433 -3.47 24.94 -5.94
N LEU A 434 -4.53 24.14 -5.75
CA LEU A 434 -5.47 24.35 -4.67
C LEU A 434 -4.91 23.70 -3.41
N TRP A 435 -4.69 24.52 -2.39
CA TRP A 435 -4.31 24.08 -1.06
C TRP A 435 -5.31 24.54 -0.03
N LYS A 436 -5.68 23.64 0.89
CA LYS A 436 -6.46 23.96 2.08
C LYS A 436 -5.80 23.36 3.31
N ARG A 437 -5.93 24.09 4.41
CA ARG A 437 -5.65 23.57 5.76
C ARG A 437 -6.64 22.45 6.11
N VAL A 438 -6.69 22.09 7.38
CA VAL A 438 -7.58 21.05 7.91
C VAL A 438 -9.03 21.33 7.51
N THR A 439 -9.66 20.29 6.95
CA THR A 439 -11.06 20.23 6.52
C THR A 439 -11.70 18.94 7.01
N THR A 440 -12.95 19.08 7.44
CA THR A 440 -13.86 18.02 7.90
C THR A 440 -15.24 18.36 7.36
N GLY A 441 -16.06 17.36 7.06
CA GLY A 441 -17.40 17.57 6.52
C GLY A 441 -17.59 16.84 5.20
N SER A 442 -18.36 17.41 4.29
CA SER A 442 -18.76 16.68 3.08
C SER A 442 -18.96 17.53 1.84
N THR A 443 -18.74 16.92 0.68
CA THR A 443 -19.17 17.45 -0.63
C THR A 443 -20.37 16.68 -1.14
N ASP A 444 -21.18 17.28 -2.01
CA ASP A 444 -22.24 16.57 -2.76
C ASP A 444 -21.72 15.59 -3.83
N GLY A 445 -20.40 15.57 -4.07
CA GLY A 445 -19.73 14.70 -5.04
C GLY A 445 -19.71 15.20 -6.47
N THR A 446 -20.61 16.12 -6.84
CA THR A 446 -20.53 16.89 -8.10
C THR A 446 -19.63 18.12 -7.97
N PHE A 447 -19.20 18.43 -6.74
CA PHE A 447 -18.55 19.68 -6.38
C PHE A 447 -19.42 20.89 -6.80
N SER A 448 -20.73 20.82 -6.58
CA SER A 448 -21.62 21.99 -6.72
C SER A 448 -21.82 22.70 -5.39
N SER A 449 -21.73 21.94 -4.29
CA SER A 449 -21.82 22.39 -2.93
C SER A 449 -20.92 21.55 -2.02
N ALA A 450 -20.51 22.16 -0.91
CA ALA A 450 -19.82 21.47 0.17
C ALA A 450 -20.19 22.12 1.50
N ALA A 451 -20.19 21.31 2.56
CA ALA A 451 -20.26 21.73 3.94
C ALA A 451 -18.95 21.31 4.59
N MET A 452 -17.88 22.06 4.32
CA MET A 452 -16.55 21.84 4.89
C MET A 452 -16.30 22.84 6.00
N THR A 453 -15.76 22.35 7.11
CA THR A 453 -15.38 23.11 8.30
C THR A 453 -14.08 22.52 8.83
N PRO A 454 -13.19 23.28 9.47
CA PRO A 454 -13.25 24.73 9.70
C PRO A 454 -12.79 25.55 8.49
N THR A 455 -12.06 24.95 7.54
CA THR A 455 -11.72 25.61 6.29
C THR A 455 -12.78 25.32 5.23
N GLU A 456 -13.48 26.36 4.77
CA GLU A 456 -14.55 26.22 3.77
C GLU A 456 -14.00 26.06 2.33
N TYR A 457 -14.76 25.34 1.51
CA TYR A 457 -14.57 25.30 0.06
C TYR A 457 -15.53 26.27 -0.60
N ASN A 458 -15.00 27.29 -1.25
CA ASN A 458 -15.76 28.24 -2.03
C ASN A 458 -16.01 27.72 -3.46
N SER A 459 -16.82 28.44 -4.24
CA SER A 459 -17.15 28.05 -5.61
C SER A 459 -15.94 27.88 -6.54
N SER A 460 -14.87 28.64 -6.33
CA SER A 460 -13.63 28.50 -7.11
C SER A 460 -12.90 27.21 -6.78
N ASP A 461 -12.82 26.85 -5.49
CA ASP A 461 -12.19 25.60 -5.04
C ASP A 461 -12.93 24.39 -5.62
N LEU A 462 -14.26 24.41 -5.54
CA LEU A 462 -15.11 23.35 -6.07
C LEU A 462 -14.99 23.21 -7.60
N ASN A 463 -14.88 24.32 -8.33
CA ASN A 463 -14.63 24.29 -9.77
C ASN A 463 -13.24 23.77 -10.11
N TYR A 464 -12.22 24.09 -9.30
CA TYR A 464 -10.88 23.56 -9.48
C TYR A 464 -10.87 22.02 -9.35
N LEU A 465 -11.52 21.48 -8.31
CA LEU A 465 -11.62 20.04 -8.06
C LEU A 465 -12.23 19.25 -9.23
N LYS A 466 -13.18 19.83 -9.97
CA LYS A 466 -13.76 19.21 -11.19
C LYS A 466 -12.74 19.00 -12.31
N THR A 467 -11.65 19.76 -12.31
CA THR A 467 -10.62 19.76 -13.38
C THR A 467 -9.28 19.19 -12.92
N ALA A 468 -9.16 18.84 -11.64
CA ALA A 468 -7.92 18.33 -11.07
C ALA A 468 -7.55 16.95 -11.64
N LYS A 469 -6.26 16.76 -11.92
CA LYS A 469 -5.65 15.46 -12.26
C LYS A 469 -5.04 14.76 -11.06
N PHE A 470 -4.77 15.51 -10.00
CA PHE A 470 -4.28 15.03 -8.72
C PHE A 470 -5.13 15.64 -7.62
N ILE A 471 -5.63 14.82 -6.69
CA ILE A 471 -6.29 15.26 -5.47
C ILE A 471 -5.76 14.41 -4.32
N GLN A 472 -5.30 15.06 -3.27
CA GLN A 472 -4.82 14.41 -2.07
C GLN A 472 -5.46 15.04 -0.84
N TRP A 473 -6.06 14.20 0.01
CA TRP A 473 -6.35 14.55 1.39
C TRP A 473 -5.36 13.86 2.30
N PHE A 474 -4.71 14.59 3.20
CA PHE A 474 -3.65 14.03 4.03
C PHE A 474 -3.56 14.72 5.39
N LYS A 475 -2.98 14.02 6.37
CA LYS A 475 -2.80 14.58 7.71
C LYS A 475 -1.87 15.79 7.69
N PRO A 476 -2.10 16.80 8.54
CA PRO A 476 -1.13 17.86 8.77
C PRO A 476 0.25 17.31 9.11
N THR A 477 1.27 17.91 8.52
CA THR A 477 2.68 17.58 8.72
C THR A 477 3.23 18.12 10.04
N GLY A 478 2.56 19.14 10.60
CA GLY A 478 2.94 19.77 11.85
C GLY A 478 3.78 21.03 11.64
N MET A 479 4.63 21.30 12.63
CA MET A 479 5.58 22.41 12.60
C MET A 479 6.99 21.87 12.35
N GLY A 480 7.73 22.49 11.42
CA GLY A 480 9.10 22.10 11.12
C GLY A 480 9.88 23.19 10.41
N ILE A 481 11.17 23.36 10.77
CA ILE A 481 12.05 24.32 10.10
C ILE A 481 12.48 23.76 8.73
N ASN A 482 12.30 24.57 7.69
CA ASN A 482 12.77 24.28 6.34
C ASN A 482 14.15 24.90 6.12
N ALA A 483 14.78 24.62 4.97
CA ALA A 483 16.07 25.21 4.61
C ALA A 483 16.01 26.75 4.73
N SER A 484 16.69 27.28 5.74
CA SER A 484 16.70 28.69 6.11
C SER A 484 18.12 29.24 6.03
N ASP A 485 18.25 30.50 5.66
CA ASP A 485 19.51 31.24 5.67
C ASP A 485 19.39 32.45 6.58
N ILE A 486 19.59 32.20 7.87
CA ILE A 486 19.43 33.20 8.95
C ILE A 486 20.77 33.69 9.48
N ASN A 487 21.88 33.30 8.84
CA ASN A 487 23.19 33.81 9.17
C ASN A 487 23.35 35.23 8.62
N ARG A 488 24.04 36.08 9.37
CA ARG A 488 24.31 37.46 8.95
C ARG A 488 25.80 37.76 9.05
N THR A 489 26.34 38.34 7.98
CA THR A 489 27.70 38.87 7.94
C THR A 489 27.65 40.39 7.88
N PHE A 490 28.66 41.03 8.47
CA PHE A 490 28.80 42.48 8.56
C PHE A 490 30.22 42.87 8.20
N ASP A 491 30.38 43.81 7.27
CA ASP A 491 31.66 44.43 6.97
C ASP A 491 31.87 45.67 7.84
N VAL A 492 32.78 45.58 8.81
CA VAL A 492 33.11 46.69 9.72
C VAL A 492 34.49 47.24 9.40
N LYS A 493 34.53 48.50 8.96
CA LYS A 493 35.79 49.21 8.71
C LYS A 493 36.23 49.96 9.96
N LEU A 494 37.28 49.47 10.61
CA LEU A 494 37.76 50.01 11.89
C LEU A 494 38.16 51.50 11.83
N ASN A 495 38.64 51.97 10.68
CA ASN A 495 39.02 53.37 10.47
C ASN A 495 37.83 54.34 10.28
N GLU A 496 36.62 53.82 10.11
CA GLU A 496 35.38 54.59 9.98
C GLU A 496 34.58 54.63 11.30
N LEU A 497 35.06 53.97 12.37
CA LEU A 497 34.41 53.96 13.69
C LEU A 497 34.73 55.23 14.51
N PRO A 498 33.80 55.74 15.34
CA PRO A 498 34.02 56.93 16.15
C PRO A 498 35.22 56.80 17.10
N LEU A 499 36.18 57.72 16.99
CA LEU A 499 37.42 57.68 17.79
C LEU A 499 37.21 58.05 19.27
N ASN A 500 36.09 58.69 19.59
CA ASN A 500 35.74 59.15 20.94
C ASN A 500 35.16 58.03 21.83
N GLY A 501 35.00 56.80 21.31
CA GLY A 501 34.46 55.66 22.06
C GLY A 501 32.92 55.57 22.04
N ASP A 502 32.25 56.45 21.28
CA ASP A 502 30.83 56.32 21.01
C ASP A 502 30.54 55.15 20.06
N TRP A 503 29.28 54.72 20.05
CA TRP A 503 28.79 53.72 19.10
C TRP A 503 28.76 54.29 17.67
N SER A 504 29.06 53.45 16.69
CA SER A 504 28.80 53.76 15.28
C SER A 504 27.30 53.98 15.01
N ASP A 505 27.00 54.55 13.85
CA ASP A 505 25.68 54.38 13.23
C ASP A 505 25.36 52.88 13.02
N LEU A 506 24.09 52.57 12.79
CA LEU A 506 23.66 51.20 12.48
C LEU A 506 24.34 50.67 11.21
N ILE A 507 25.07 49.59 11.36
CA ILE A 507 25.70 48.83 10.30
C ILE A 507 24.69 47.79 9.80
N LYS A 508 24.44 47.84 8.49
CA LYS A 508 23.58 46.90 7.75
C LYS A 508 24.32 45.60 7.51
N GLY A 509 23.58 44.51 7.33
CA GLY A 509 24.23 43.26 6.93
C GLY A 509 24.58 43.25 5.44
N ASN A 510 25.47 42.35 5.07
CA ASN A 510 26.01 42.27 3.71
C ASN A 510 25.07 41.58 2.69
N ALA A 511 24.07 40.82 3.17
CA ALA A 511 23.11 40.09 2.35
C ALA A 511 21.80 39.89 3.12
N GLU A 512 20.72 39.57 2.42
CA GLU A 512 19.40 39.27 3.00
C GLU A 512 19.41 38.00 3.88
N MET A 513 18.55 37.94 4.89
CA MET A 513 18.28 36.71 5.66
C MET A 513 16.90 36.16 5.32
N ASN A 514 16.78 34.85 5.29
CA ASN A 514 15.54 34.13 5.00
C ASN A 514 15.26 33.06 6.05
N LEU A 515 14.16 33.20 6.80
CA LEU A 515 13.66 32.16 7.69
C LEU A 515 12.49 31.44 7.02
N ASN A 516 12.64 30.13 6.81
CA ASN A 516 11.64 29.26 6.19
C ASN A 516 11.21 28.15 7.15
N PHE A 517 9.91 27.94 7.29
CA PHE A 517 9.37 26.81 8.08
C PHE A 517 7.94 26.47 7.65
N ALA A 518 7.48 25.28 8.02
CA ALA A 518 6.10 24.85 7.88
C ALA A 518 5.36 24.99 9.21
N ASP A 519 4.11 25.45 9.17
CA ASP A 519 3.13 25.22 10.22
C ASP A 519 1.73 25.11 9.59
N ASP A 520 1.34 23.87 9.35
CA ASP A 520 0.05 23.53 8.76
C ASP A 520 -0.95 23.00 9.80
N ARG A 521 -0.62 23.11 11.09
CA ARG A 521 -1.48 22.65 12.18
C ARG A 521 -2.77 23.48 12.20
N GLY A 522 -3.86 22.80 12.56
CA GLY A 522 -5.15 23.44 12.81
C GLY A 522 -5.74 24.16 11.60
N VAL A 523 -6.59 25.14 11.92
CA VAL A 523 -7.54 25.80 11.00
C VAL A 523 -6.99 27.12 10.44
N SER A 524 -6.08 27.71 11.20
CA SER A 524 -5.39 28.97 10.94
C SER A 524 -4.02 28.85 11.61
N PRO A 525 -3.00 29.57 11.12
CA PRO A 525 -1.74 29.64 11.86
C PRO A 525 -1.96 30.21 13.26
N ASN A 526 -1.14 29.79 14.20
CA ASN A 526 -1.09 30.41 15.53
C ASN A 526 0.32 30.25 16.11
N PHE A 527 1.23 31.10 15.65
CA PHE A 527 2.62 31.09 16.10
C PHE A 527 3.21 32.49 16.19
N GLU A 528 4.27 32.60 16.98
CA GLU A 528 5.11 33.77 17.10
C GLU A 528 6.56 33.40 16.77
N ILE A 529 7.28 34.35 16.16
CA ILE A 529 8.71 34.24 15.95
C ILE A 529 9.39 35.16 16.95
N GLN A 530 10.37 34.61 17.67
CA GLN A 530 11.17 35.33 18.64
C GLN A 530 12.65 35.23 18.28
N VAL A 531 13.41 36.25 18.65
CA VAL A 531 14.87 36.32 18.48
C VAL A 531 15.54 36.74 19.79
N SER A 532 16.69 36.14 20.11
CA SER A 532 17.51 36.52 21.25
C SER A 532 19.00 36.35 20.96
N GLN A 533 19.84 37.09 21.68
CA GLN A 533 21.30 36.94 21.64
C GLN A 533 21.74 36.01 22.77
N LEU A 534 22.24 34.82 22.41
CA LEU A 534 22.75 33.84 23.38
C LEU A 534 24.17 34.16 23.84
N SER A 535 24.98 34.74 22.95
CA SER A 535 26.37 35.10 23.26
C SER A 535 26.86 36.20 22.32
N ASN A 536 27.83 36.96 22.80
CA ASN A 536 28.59 37.96 22.07
C ASN A 536 30.03 37.93 22.62
N GLU A 537 31.00 37.59 21.78
CA GLU A 537 32.40 37.42 22.16
C GLU A 537 33.14 38.76 22.32
N THR A 538 32.57 39.86 21.79
CA THR A 538 33.14 41.20 21.85
C THR A 538 32.25 42.18 22.61
N VAL A 539 31.78 41.75 23.79
CA VAL A 539 30.99 42.58 24.72
C VAL A 539 31.66 43.93 24.95
N GLY A 540 30.88 45.01 24.79
CA GLY A 540 31.36 46.38 24.95
C GLY A 540 32.11 46.96 23.74
N ALA A 541 32.35 46.15 22.70
CA ALA A 541 32.84 46.60 21.40
C ALA A 541 31.80 46.43 20.28
N THR A 542 30.86 45.48 20.42
CA THR A 542 29.70 45.32 19.52
C THR A 542 28.40 45.18 20.28
N ASP A 543 27.33 45.76 19.74
CA ASP A 543 25.94 45.56 20.15
C ASP A 543 25.09 45.18 18.94
N TYR A 544 24.23 44.18 19.11
CA TYR A 544 23.35 43.68 18.07
C TYR A 544 21.94 44.21 18.25
N TYR A 545 21.32 44.62 17.16
CA TYR A 545 19.98 45.20 17.14
C TYR A 545 19.09 44.41 16.20
N TRP A 546 17.79 44.46 16.46
CA TRP A 546 16.77 43.95 15.56
C TRP A 546 15.87 45.07 15.07
N LYS A 547 15.51 45.04 13.79
CA LYS A 547 14.55 45.97 13.19
C LYS A 547 13.64 45.23 12.22
N ASN A 548 12.32 45.21 12.43
CA ASN A 548 11.43 44.60 11.44
C ASN A 548 11.34 45.47 10.18
N LYS A 549 10.99 44.85 9.06
CA LYS A 549 10.77 45.56 7.80
C LYS A 549 9.58 46.52 7.96
N GLY A 550 9.84 47.81 7.78
CA GLY A 550 8.84 48.87 7.87
C GLY A 550 8.73 49.55 9.24
N ASP A 551 9.41 49.03 10.26
CA ASP A 551 9.51 49.72 11.56
C ASP A 551 10.45 50.92 11.44
N ASP A 552 10.18 51.98 12.19
CA ASP A 552 11.06 53.16 12.24
C ASP A 552 12.24 52.94 13.21
N GLN A 553 12.03 52.17 14.28
CA GLN A 553 12.97 52.01 15.39
C GLN A 553 13.61 50.62 15.41
N GLU A 554 14.88 50.56 15.78
CA GLU A 554 15.58 49.33 16.15
C GLU A 554 15.46 49.03 17.65
N VAL A 555 15.59 47.75 18.02
CA VAL A 555 15.58 47.27 19.41
C VAL A 555 16.89 46.55 19.70
N LEU A 556 17.56 46.89 20.80
CA LEU A 556 18.77 46.19 21.24
C LEU A 556 18.43 44.73 21.57
N LEU A 557 19.19 43.79 21.01
CA LEU A 557 19.06 42.38 21.33
C LEU A 557 19.79 42.04 22.62
N THR A 558 19.11 41.25 23.45
CA THR A 558 19.64 40.71 24.70
C THR A 558 19.37 39.21 24.76
N ASP A 559 19.71 38.57 25.86
CA ASP A 559 19.34 37.17 26.14
C ASP A 559 17.82 36.99 26.36
N ASN A 560 17.08 38.07 26.62
CA ASN A 560 15.62 38.05 26.66
C ASN A 560 15.02 37.96 25.24
N PRO A 561 14.10 37.00 24.98
CA PRO A 561 13.46 36.88 23.67
C PRO A 561 12.68 38.13 23.27
N LEU A 562 13.04 38.71 22.13
CA LEU A 562 12.29 39.75 21.45
C LEU A 562 11.32 39.11 20.46
N LYS A 563 10.03 39.45 20.55
CA LYS A 563 9.05 39.04 19.55
C LYS A 563 9.19 39.86 18.27
N ILE A 564 9.33 39.18 17.14
CA ILE A 564 9.57 39.81 15.84
C ILE A 564 8.48 39.55 14.81
N ALA A 565 7.61 38.56 15.05
CA ALA A 565 6.38 38.37 14.28
C ALA A 565 5.33 37.60 15.09
N THR A 566 4.06 37.84 14.79
CA THR A 566 2.92 37.04 15.21
C THR A 566 2.10 36.75 13.96
N ILE A 567 1.81 35.47 13.69
CA ILE A 567 0.97 35.05 12.55
C ILE A 567 -0.23 34.28 13.11
N ASN A 568 -1.42 34.82 12.87
CA ASN A 568 -2.70 34.24 13.28
C ASN A 568 -3.70 34.10 12.13
N ASP A 569 -3.38 34.62 10.94
CA ASP A 569 -4.21 34.55 9.74
C ASP A 569 -3.32 34.50 8.49
N ASP A 570 -3.55 33.52 7.64
CA ASP A 570 -2.86 33.34 6.35
C ASP A 570 -3.19 34.45 5.34
N SER A 571 -4.33 35.12 5.52
CA SER A 571 -4.79 36.19 4.62
C SER A 571 -4.21 37.56 4.97
N ASN A 572 -3.63 37.70 6.17
CA ASN A 572 -3.12 38.96 6.70
C ASN A 572 -1.69 38.79 7.23
N LEU A 573 -0.77 38.55 6.31
CA LEU A 573 0.65 38.36 6.63
C LEU A 573 1.40 39.69 6.68
N PRO A 574 2.43 39.83 7.55
CA PRO A 574 3.35 40.96 7.50
C PRO A 574 4.00 41.10 6.12
N SER A 575 4.36 42.33 5.73
CA SER A 575 4.87 42.65 4.38
C SER A 575 6.20 41.98 3.97
N ASN A 576 6.88 41.34 4.92
CA ASN A 576 8.09 40.56 4.70
C ASN A 576 7.85 39.04 4.66
N VAL A 577 6.59 38.60 4.83
CA VAL A 577 6.22 37.20 4.96
C VAL A 577 5.36 36.79 3.78
N THR A 578 5.74 35.67 3.16
CA THR A 578 4.92 34.99 2.16
C THR A 578 4.58 33.58 2.64
N MET A 579 3.40 33.08 2.26
CA MET A 579 2.97 31.72 2.54
C MET A 579 2.65 31.02 1.23
N THR A 580 3.09 29.77 1.11
CA THR A 580 2.65 28.84 0.07
C THR A 580 2.13 27.55 0.67
N MET A 581 1.33 26.83 -0.12
CA MET A 581 0.77 25.52 0.25
C MET A 581 -0.05 25.56 1.54
N ALA A 582 -0.84 26.61 1.80
CA ALA A 582 -1.70 26.73 2.98
C ALA A 582 -1.01 26.36 4.31
N GLY A 583 0.09 27.04 4.63
CA GLY A 583 0.90 26.80 5.83
C GLY A 583 2.02 25.76 5.67
N GLY A 584 2.10 25.09 4.52
CA GLY A 584 3.18 24.15 4.22
C GLY A 584 4.56 24.83 4.08
N ASN A 585 4.59 26.14 3.77
CA ASN A 585 5.82 26.91 3.79
C ASN A 585 5.55 28.40 4.04
N TYR A 586 6.04 28.92 5.16
CA TYR A 586 6.22 30.34 5.41
C TYR A 586 7.64 30.74 5.09
N GLN A 587 7.80 31.89 4.45
CA GLN A 587 9.09 32.50 4.14
C GLN A 587 9.11 33.94 4.66
N PHE A 588 10.03 34.21 5.59
CA PHE A 588 10.29 35.53 6.16
C PHE A 588 11.57 36.09 5.54
N ASN A 589 11.45 37.18 4.79
CA ASN A 589 12.58 37.82 4.10
C ASN A 589 13.00 39.10 4.81
N TYR A 590 14.24 39.15 5.31
CA TYR A 590 14.81 40.32 5.99
C TYR A 590 15.92 40.94 5.14
N PRO A 591 15.67 42.09 4.48
CA PRO A 591 16.68 42.75 3.63
C PRO A 591 17.90 43.22 4.45
N GLU A 592 18.97 43.67 3.79
CA GLU A 592 20.22 44.15 4.42
C GLU A 592 20.02 45.21 5.51
N ASN A 593 18.99 46.04 5.39
CA ASN A 593 18.66 47.12 6.32
C ASN A 593 17.57 46.77 7.36
N ALA A 594 17.15 45.51 7.45
CA ALA A 594 16.21 45.00 8.44
C ALA A 594 16.64 43.60 8.94
N GLY A 595 15.98 43.09 9.99
CA GLY A 595 16.43 41.92 10.72
C GLY A 595 17.59 42.26 11.66
N LEU A 596 18.65 41.45 11.63
CA LEU A 596 19.82 41.61 12.49
C LEU A 596 20.73 42.73 11.96
N LEU A 597 21.04 43.68 12.84
CA LEU A 597 21.88 44.86 12.60
C LEU A 597 22.95 44.97 13.69
N LEU A 598 23.99 45.77 13.43
CA LEU A 598 25.16 45.88 14.30
C LEU A 598 25.48 47.35 14.60
N LYS A 599 25.89 47.65 15.83
CA LYS A 599 26.72 48.83 16.14
C LYS A 599 28.06 48.36 16.67
N ALA A 600 29.11 49.10 16.35
CA ALA A 600 30.47 48.80 16.77
C ALA A 600 31.17 50.04 17.34
N LYS A 601 32.15 49.81 18.22
CA LYS A 601 33.07 50.84 18.74
C LYS A 601 34.47 50.65 18.17
N ASN A 602 35.26 51.72 18.20
CA ASN A 602 36.67 51.67 17.81
C ASN A 602 37.54 50.72 18.66
N SER A 603 37.02 50.21 19.78
CA SER A 603 37.64 49.14 20.59
C SER A 603 37.56 47.76 19.94
N LEU A 604 36.76 47.60 18.87
CA LEU A 604 36.66 46.37 18.10
C LEU A 604 38.00 46.02 17.45
N LYS A 605 38.43 44.78 17.62
CA LYS A 605 39.61 44.22 16.97
C LYS A 605 39.18 43.32 15.81
N VAL A 606 40.05 43.16 14.81
CA VAL A 606 39.83 42.23 13.69
C VAL A 606 39.48 40.84 14.24
N GLN A 607 38.39 40.25 13.75
CA GLN A 607 37.90 38.93 14.15
C GLN A 607 38.13 37.92 13.03
N GLU A 608 38.50 36.68 13.38
CA GLU A 608 38.70 35.57 12.44
C GLU A 608 37.65 34.43 12.61
N SER A 609 36.65 34.64 13.47
CA SER A 609 35.63 33.64 13.82
C SER A 609 34.23 34.25 14.04
N GLU A 610 33.22 33.40 14.28
CA GLU A 610 31.87 33.81 14.70
C GLU A 610 31.94 34.72 15.94
N ASN A 611 31.25 35.87 15.89
CA ASN A 611 31.30 36.88 16.96
C ASN A 611 30.11 36.82 17.93
N ALA A 612 28.94 36.36 17.48
CA ALA A 612 27.74 36.24 18.31
C ALA A 612 26.88 35.07 17.85
N LYS A 613 26.13 34.50 18.79
CA LYS A 613 25.11 33.48 18.50
C LYS A 613 23.73 34.06 18.74
N ILE A 614 22.93 34.08 17.69
CA ILE A 614 21.55 34.54 17.71
C ILE A 614 20.63 33.33 17.62
N GLN A 615 19.67 33.24 18.53
CA GLN A 615 18.65 32.19 18.53
C GLN A 615 17.37 32.73 17.92
N TYR A 616 16.76 31.92 17.05
CA TYR A 616 15.42 32.14 16.54
C TYR A 616 14.52 31.02 17.07
N ALA A 617 13.40 31.38 17.68
CA ALA A 617 12.44 30.44 18.22
C ALA A 617 11.09 30.63 17.52
N ILE A 618 10.48 29.52 17.11
CA ILE A 618 9.09 29.46 16.71
C ILE A 618 8.31 28.98 17.94
N VAL A 619 7.42 29.81 18.43
CA VAL A 619 6.66 29.55 19.65
C VAL A 619 5.19 29.45 19.25
N ASN A 620 4.45 28.49 19.82
CA ASN A 620 3.00 28.49 19.67
C ASN A 620 2.45 29.82 20.17
N GLY A 621 1.54 30.43 19.41
CA GLY A 621 0.93 31.69 19.79
C GLY A 621 0.09 31.54 21.07
N PRO A 622 -0.31 32.65 21.72
CA PRO A 622 -1.07 32.60 22.96
C PRO A 622 -2.40 31.85 22.77
N GLY A 623 -2.46 30.62 23.32
CA GLY A 623 -3.66 29.80 23.50
C GLY A 623 -3.98 28.82 22.36
N SER A 624 -3.66 27.54 22.57
CA SER A 624 -4.63 26.45 22.64
C SER A 624 -3.94 25.25 23.33
N ASP A 625 -4.23 25.07 24.62
CA ASP A 625 -4.00 23.79 25.32
C ASP A 625 -4.73 22.64 24.62
#